data_AF-C5B074-F1
#
_entry.id   AF-C5B074-F1
#
_cell.length_a   1.000
_cell.length_b   1.000
_cell.length_c   1.000
_cell.angle_alpha   90.00
_cell.angle_beta   90.00
_cell.angle_gamma   90.00
#
_symmetry.space_group_name_H-M   'P 1'
#
loop_
_entity.id
_entity.type
_entity.pdbx_description
1 polymer ?
#
loop_
_entity_poly.entity_id
_entity_poly.type
_entity_poly.pdbx_seq_one_letter_code
_entity_poly.pdbx_strand_id
1 'polypeptide(L)' 'MARESSDNTERGGPLKDLEDAIRHAGSARAFATAKGLSHGYVSDVRAGRREPGPAVLAALGLEKRVSYVPTEGARS' A
#
# COMPACT_ATOMS: atom_id res chain seq x y z
N MET A 1 -9.63 20.81 16.19
CA MET A 1 -10.23 20.07 15.05
C MET A 1 -9.07 19.70 14.13
N ALA A 2 -8.47 18.53 14.36
CA ALA A 2 -7.42 17.91 13.54
C ALA A 2 -7.22 16.49 14.12
N ARG A 3 -7.95 15.52 13.57
CA ARG A 3 -7.81 14.09 13.91
C ARG A 3 -7.64 13.32 12.61
N GLU A 4 -6.56 13.62 11.91
CA GLU A 4 -6.13 12.89 10.72
C GLU A 4 -4.65 12.63 10.99
N SER A 5 -4.24 11.45 11.46
CA SER A 5 -3.66 10.44 10.56
C SER A 5 -3.34 9.12 11.29
N SER A 6 -3.89 8.86 12.48
CA SER A 6 -3.43 7.75 13.34
C SER A 6 -4.13 6.40 13.14
N ASP A 7 -5.10 6.26 12.23
CA ASP A 7 -5.92 5.03 12.11
C ASP A 7 -5.42 4.00 11.07
N ASN A 8 -4.19 4.09 10.55
CA ASN A 8 -3.71 3.07 9.57
C ASN A 8 -2.83 1.97 10.17
N THR A 9 -2.38 2.15 11.42
CA THR A 9 -1.53 1.16 12.12
C THR A 9 -2.37 0.16 12.93
N GLU A 10 -3.54 0.58 13.43
CA GLU A 10 -4.37 -0.26 14.30
C GLU A 10 -5.26 -1.24 13.51
N ARG A 11 -5.55 -0.90 12.25
CA ARG A 11 -6.17 -1.78 11.25
C ARG A 11 -5.17 -2.39 10.28
N GLY A 12 -3.89 -2.56 10.67
CA GLY A 12 -2.96 -3.37 9.91
C GLY A 12 -2.70 -2.87 8.49
N GLY A 13 -1.79 -1.92 8.32
CA GLY A 13 -1.53 -1.24 7.06
C GLY A 13 -1.22 -2.14 5.84
N PRO A 14 -1.00 -1.55 4.66
CA PRO A 14 -1.02 -2.23 3.35
C PRO A 14 -0.05 -3.41 3.20
N LEU A 15 1.01 -3.47 4.01
CA LEU A 15 1.92 -4.62 4.05
C LEU A 15 1.29 -5.85 4.70
N LYS A 16 0.48 -5.65 5.76
CA LYS A 16 -0.24 -6.75 6.40
C LYS A 16 -1.34 -7.29 5.48
N ASP A 17 -2.08 -6.42 4.81
CA ASP A 17 -3.08 -6.83 3.82
C ASP A 17 -2.44 -7.58 2.65
N LEU A 18 -1.25 -7.15 2.22
CA LEU A 18 -0.47 -7.86 1.22
C LEU A 18 -0.08 -9.27 1.69
N GLU A 19 0.42 -9.42 2.92
CA GLU A 19 0.77 -10.74 3.48
C GLU A 19 -0.47 -11.66 3.58
N ASP A 20 -1.62 -11.13 3.99
CA ASP A 20 -2.86 -11.90 4.10
C ASP A 20 -3.35 -12.37 2.72
N ALA A 21 -3.31 -11.48 1.73
CA ALA A 21 -3.67 -11.79 0.34
C ALA A 21 -2.71 -12.83 -0.28
N ILE A 22 -1.41 -12.74 0.02
CA ILE A 22 -0.39 -13.72 -0.39
C ILE A 22 -0.69 -15.09 0.22
N ARG A 23 -1.01 -15.13 1.52
CA ARG A 23 -1.37 -16.36 2.23
C ARG A 23 -2.62 -16.99 1.64
N HIS A 24 -3.65 -16.20 1.34
CA HIS A 24 -4.89 -16.67 0.71
C HIS A 24 -4.65 -17.23 -0.71
N ALA A 25 -3.77 -16.59 -1.48
CA ALA A 25 -3.35 -17.08 -2.79
C ALA A 25 -2.39 -18.29 -2.72
N GLY A 26 -1.91 -18.65 -1.54
CA GLY A 26 -0.96 -19.74 -1.29
C GLY A 26 0.52 -19.38 -1.51
N SER A 27 0.82 -18.36 -2.32
CA SER A 27 2.20 -17.86 -2.47
C SER A 27 2.24 -16.45 -3.07
N ALA A 28 3.36 -15.75 -2.88
CA ALA A 28 3.56 -14.42 -3.45
C ALA A 28 3.54 -14.44 -4.99
N ARG A 29 4.06 -15.52 -5.59
CA ARG A 29 4.02 -15.73 -7.04
C ARG A 29 2.60 -15.99 -7.54
N ALA A 30 1.81 -16.79 -6.83
CA ALA A 30 0.42 -17.03 -7.18
C ALA A 30 -0.42 -15.75 -7.09
N PHE A 31 -0.26 -14.98 -6.02
CA PHE A 31 -0.89 -13.67 -5.88
C PHE A 31 -0.51 -12.71 -7.01
N ALA A 32 0.80 -12.61 -7.30
CA ALA A 32 1.31 -11.75 -8.36
C ALA A 32 0.70 -12.12 -9.72
N THR A 33 0.70 -13.41 -10.08
CA THR A 33 0.08 -13.90 -11.32
C THR A 33 -1.42 -13.62 -11.36
N ALA A 34 -2.15 -13.88 -10.26
CA ALA A 34 -3.60 -13.66 -10.19
C ALA A 34 -3.99 -12.19 -10.35
N LYS A 35 -3.11 -11.27 -9.93
CA LYS A 35 -3.33 -9.82 -9.98
C LYS A 35 -2.61 -9.13 -11.15
N GLY A 36 -1.93 -9.89 -12.01
CA GLY A 36 -1.16 -9.34 -13.14
C GLY A 36 0.04 -8.49 -12.71
N LEU A 37 0.59 -8.73 -11.52
CA LEU A 37 1.76 -8.03 -10.98
C LEU A 37 3.06 -8.81 -11.23
N SER A 38 4.18 -8.11 -11.29
CA SER A 38 5.49 -8.77 -11.31
C SER A 38 5.83 -9.36 -9.94
N HIS A 39 6.29 -10.61 -9.92
CA HIS A 39 6.75 -11.27 -8.70
C HIS A 39 7.88 -10.50 -8.00
N GLY A 40 8.80 -9.89 -8.76
CA GLY A 40 9.87 -9.06 -8.20
C GLY A 40 9.30 -7.84 -7.50
N TYR A 41 8.30 -7.19 -8.09
CA TYR A 41 7.65 -6.04 -7.49
C TYR A 41 6.93 -6.37 -6.18
N VAL A 42 6.18 -7.47 -6.14
CA VAL A 42 5.53 -7.96 -4.90
C VAL A 42 6.60 -8.26 -3.83
N SER A 43 7.72 -8.87 -4.23
CA SER A 43 8.83 -9.17 -3.31
C SER A 43 9.51 -7.91 -2.75
N ASP A 44 9.74 -6.89 -3.58
CA ASP A 44 10.33 -5.61 -3.15
C ASP A 44 9.42 -4.85 -2.18
N VAL A 45 8.11 -4.87 -2.43
CA VAL A 45 7.12 -4.26 -1.52
C VAL A 45 7.06 -5.02 -0.19
N ARG A 46 7.02 -6.36 -0.25
CA ARG A 46 7.04 -7.23 0.94
C ARG A 46 8.30 -7.03 1.78
N ALA A 47 9.45 -6.84 1.13
CA ALA A 47 10.73 -6.59 1.81
C ALA A 47 10.88 -5.14 2.32
N GLY A 48 9.87 -4.28 2.14
CA GLY A 48 9.93 -2.87 2.52
C GLY A 48 10.92 -2.04 1.72
N ARG A 49 11.50 -2.58 0.64
CA ARG A 49 12.43 -1.88 -0.25
C ARG A 49 11.73 -0.85 -1.12
N ARG A 50 10.43 -1.05 -1.34
CA ARG A 50 9.58 -0.16 -2.14
C ARG A 50 8.24 0.02 -1.46
N GLU A 51 7.71 1.23 -1.48
CA GLU A 51 6.35 1.47 -1.01
C GLU A 51 5.32 0.75 -1.92
N PRO A 52 4.17 0.32 -1.36
CA PRO A 52 3.06 -0.19 -2.14
C PRO A 52 2.58 0.91 -3.10
N GLY A 53 2.81 0.69 -4.38
CA GLY A 53 2.38 1.61 -5.43
C GLY A 53 0.93 1.37 -5.83
N PRO A 54 0.41 2.19 -6.78
CA PRO A 54 -0.99 2.13 -7.20
C PRO A 54 -1.45 0.74 -7.63
N ALA A 55 -0.58 -0.03 -8.29
CA ALA A 55 -0.93 -1.37 -8.76
C ALA A 55 -1.11 -2.39 -7.61
N VAL A 56 -0.27 -2.35 -6.58
CA VAL A 56 -0.42 -3.21 -5.39
C VAL A 56 -1.62 -2.76 -4.57
N LEU A 57 -1.80 -1.45 -4.38
CA LEU A 57 -2.95 -0.92 -3.66
C LEU A 57 -4.27 -1.29 -4.37
N ALA A 58 -4.37 -1.12 -5.69
CA ALA A 58 -5.53 -1.53 -6.46
C ALA A 58 -5.79 -3.05 -6.37
N ALA A 59 -4.74 -3.87 -6.39
CA ALA A 59 -4.86 -5.33 -6.23
C ALA A 59 -5.43 -5.73 -4.86
N LEU A 60 -5.18 -4.90 -3.84
CA LEU A 60 -5.68 -5.01 -2.47
C LEU A 60 -7.02 -4.27 -2.25
N GLY A 61 -7.55 -3.59 -3.27
CA GLY A 61 -8.77 -2.77 -3.13
C GLY A 61 -8.57 -1.47 -2.35
N LEU A 62 -7.33 -0.99 -2.25
CA LEU A 62 -6.93 0.23 -1.56
C LEU A 62 -6.64 1.35 -2.56
N GLU A 63 -6.85 2.60 -2.14
CA GLU A 63 -6.49 3.81 -2.90
C GLU A 63 -5.61 4.72 -2.03
N LYS A 64 -4.46 5.18 -2.56
CA LYS A 64 -3.64 6.20 -1.90
C LYS A 64 -4.17 7.58 -2.28
N ARG A 65 -4.74 8.30 -1.32
CA ARG A 65 -5.09 9.72 -1.44
C ARG A 65 -3.95 10.59 -0.90
N VAL A 66 -3.49 11.55 -1.71
CA VAL A 66 -2.52 12.57 -1.31
C VAL A 66 -3.24 13.91 -1.28
N SER A 67 -3.24 14.58 -0.12
CA SER A 67 -3.83 15.90 0.06
C SER A 67 -2.72 16.90 0.40
N TYR A 68 -2.72 18.04 -0.29
CA TYR A 68 -1.80 19.14 -0.03
C TYR A 68 -2.51 20.21 0.80
N VAL A 69 -1.88 20.62 1.90
CA VAL A 69 -2.38 21.71 2.74
C VAL A 69 -1.52 22.96 2.53
N PRO A 70 -2.11 24.16 2.56
CA PRO A 70 -1.34 25.38 2.47
C PRO A 70 -0.37 25.46 3.65
N THR A 71 0.91 25.69 3.35
CA THR A 71 1.89 26.09 4.35
C THR A 71 1.74 27.60 4.55
N GLU A 72 1.40 28.04 5.76
CA GLU A 72 1.46 29.46 6.12
C GLU A 72 2.90 29.94 5.94
N GLY A 73 3.17 30.62 4.83
CA GLY A 73 4.52 31.06 4.47
C GLY A 73 4.79 31.12 2.97
N ALA A 74 3.98 30.50 2.11
CA ALA A 74 4.09 30.68 0.66
C ALA A 74 3.45 32.02 0.20
N ARG A 75 3.88 33.15 0.79
CA ARG A 75 3.69 34.47 0.18
C ARG A 75 4.90 34.72 -0.72
N SER A 76 4.64 34.74 -2.04
CA SER A 76 5.57 35.34 -3.02
C SER A 76 5.73 36.83 -2.78
#